data_AF-A0AAN8ULP5-F1
#
_entry.id   AF-A0AAN8ULP5-F1
#
_cell.length_a   1.000
_cell.length_b   1.000
_cell.length_c   1.000
_cell.angle_alpha   90.00
_cell.angle_beta   90.00
_cell.angle_gamma   90.00
#
_symmetry.space_group_name_H-M   'P 1'
#
loop_
_entity.id
_entity.type
_entity.pdbx_description
1 polymer ?
#
loop_
_entity_poly.entity_id
_entity_poly.type
_entity_poly.pdbx_seq_one_letter_code
_entity_poly.pdbx_strand_id
1 'polypeptide(L)' 'MRQVRVLSNYIFHLNAKLMLCMCIPCKLIRDDESSLENRIRILMISTPKRDDLVFPKGGWEDDETVREAA' A
#
# COMPACT_ATOMS: atom_id res chain seq x y z
N MET A 1 -5.88 -16.39 -0.14
CA MET A 1 -7.10 -15.55 -0.27
C MET A 1 -6.69 -14.10 -0.38
N ARG A 2 -7.03 -13.41 -1.48
CA ARG A 2 -6.77 -11.97 -1.66
C ARG A 2 -7.94 -11.20 -1.03
N GLN A 3 -7.74 -10.67 0.17
CA GLN A 3 -8.70 -9.79 0.85
C GLN A 3 -8.43 -8.35 0.40
N VAL A 4 -9.37 -7.75 -0.34
CA VAL A 4 -9.34 -6.34 -0.75
C VAL A 4 -10.36 -5.61 0.14
N ARG A 5 -9.93 -4.64 0.95
CA ARG A 5 -10.80 -3.88 1.86
C ARG A 5 -10.62 -2.37 1.67
N VAL A 6 -11.71 -1.62 1.83
CA VAL A 6 -11.81 -0.16 1.61
C VAL A 6 -11.21 0.60 2.80
N LEU A 7 -10.41 1.64 2.51
CA LEU A 7 -9.60 2.41 3.47
C LEU A 7 -10.36 3.56 4.16
N SER A 8 -11.46 3.30 4.88
CA SER A 8 -12.07 4.42 5.63
C SER A 8 -11.28 4.77 6.92
N ASN A 9 -10.48 3.87 7.50
CA ASN A 9 -9.95 4.05 8.88
C ASN A 9 -8.51 3.56 9.15
N TYR A 10 -7.60 3.52 8.16
CA TYR A 10 -6.22 3.05 8.42
C TYR A 10 -5.27 4.22 8.74
N ILE A 11 -4.71 4.22 9.96
CA ILE A 11 -3.66 5.16 10.41
C ILE A 11 -2.30 4.66 9.91
N PHE A 12 -1.61 5.49 9.12
CA PHE A 12 -0.27 5.20 8.61
C PHE A 12 0.79 5.43 9.70
N HIS A 13 1.27 4.38 10.35
CA HIS A 13 2.42 4.48 11.26
C HIS A 13 3.75 4.46 10.46
N LEU A 14 4.27 5.64 10.10
CA LEU A 14 5.67 5.77 9.67
C LEU A 14 6.58 5.70 10.91
N ASN A 15 7.41 4.64 11.00
CA ASN A 15 8.52 4.61 11.94
C ASN A 15 9.79 5.07 11.20
N ALA A 16 10.32 6.24 11.56
CA ALA A 16 11.33 7.00 10.83
C ALA A 16 12.79 6.49 11.00
N LYS A 17 13.03 5.17 11.11
CA LYS A 17 14.39 4.62 11.36
C LYS A 17 14.89 3.62 10.31
N LEU A 18 14.20 3.48 9.20
CA LEU A 18 14.60 2.60 8.09
C LEU A 18 14.59 3.42 6.80
N MET A 19 15.61 3.28 5.97
CA MET A 19 15.59 3.77 4.59
C MET A 19 14.55 2.94 3.85
N LEU A 20 13.35 3.50 3.75
CA LEU A 20 12.16 2.83 3.24
C LEU A 20 11.74 3.55 1.97
N CYS A 21 11.66 2.82 0.87
CA CYS A 21 10.88 3.25 -0.26
C CYS A 21 9.44 2.75 -0.11
N MET A 22 8.45 3.61 -0.42
CA MET A 22 7.04 3.24 -0.35
C MET A 22 6.21 3.95 -1.41
N CYS A 23 5.49 3.16 -2.20
CA CYS A 23 4.35 3.59 -3.00
C CYS A 23 3.06 3.07 -2.39
N ILE A 24 1.95 3.79 -2.58
CA ILE A 24 0.60 3.29 -2.26
C ILE A 24 0.00 2.74 -3.56
N PRO A 25 -0.08 1.41 -3.76
CA PRO A 25 -0.58 0.88 -5.02
C PRO A 25 -2.10 1.00 -5.04
N CYS A 26 -2.60 1.84 -5.94
CA CYS A 26 -4.02 2.09 -6.11
C CYS A 26 -4.48 1.72 -7.53
N LYS A 27 -5.74 1.30 -7.64
CA LYS A 27 -6.42 1.07 -8.91
C LYS A 27 -7.80 1.71 -8.83
N LEU A 28 -8.09 2.61 -9.76
CA LEU A 28 -9.43 3.14 -9.93
C LEU A 28 -10.28 2.14 -10.73
N ILE A 29 -11.44 1.77 -10.19
CA ILE A 29 -12.45 1.02 -10.91
C ILE A 29 -13.32 2.01 -11.70
N ARG A 30 -13.60 1.65 -12.95
CA ARG A 30 -14.62 2.33 -13.75
C ARG A 30 -15.97 1.81 -13.31
N ASP A 31 -16.64 2.62 -12.51
CA ASP A 31 -17.99 2.44 -12.04
C ASP A 31 -18.54 3.86 -11.82
N ASP A 32 -19.36 4.33 -12.75
CA ASP A 32 -19.73 5.75 -12.81
C ASP A 32 -20.87 6.11 -11.87
N GLU A 33 -21.51 5.12 -11.23
CA GLU A 33 -22.59 5.33 -10.27
C GLU A 33 -22.09 5.38 -8.81
N SER A 34 -20.85 4.97 -8.55
CA SER A 34 -20.30 4.94 -7.18
C SER A 34 -19.40 6.12 -6.85
N SER A 35 -19.34 6.46 -5.56
CA SER A 35 -18.43 7.49 -5.04
C SER A 35 -16.96 7.10 -5.26
N LEU A 36 -16.08 8.10 -5.33
CA LEU A 36 -14.64 7.89 -5.54
C LEU A 36 -14.03 6.89 -4.53
N GLU A 37 -14.45 6.95 -3.27
CA GLU A 37 -13.99 6.05 -2.21
C GLU A 37 -14.31 4.57 -2.49
N ASN A 38 -15.47 4.30 -3.10
CA ASN A 38 -15.89 2.94 -3.46
C ASN A 38 -15.20 2.45 -4.74
N ARG A 39 -14.72 3.38 -5.58
CA ARG A 39 -14.00 3.08 -6.82
C ARG A 39 -12.51 2.88 -6.63
N ILE A 40 -11.93 3.33 -5.53
CA ILE A 40 -10.50 3.17 -5.27
C ILE A 40 -10.26 1.81 -4.61
N ARG A 41 -9.53 0.93 -5.30
CA ARG A 41 -8.96 -0.28 -4.70
C ARG A 41 -7.51 -0.04 -4.33
N ILE A 42 -7.13 -0.51 -3.16
CA ILE A 42 -5.78 -0.39 -2.64
C ILE A 42 -5.20 -1.79 -2.45
N LEU A 43 -3.95 -1.97 -2.87
CA LEU A 43 -3.23 -3.20 -2.63
C LEU A 43 -2.56 -3.17 -1.26
N MET A 44 -2.85 -4.17 -0.45
CA MET A 44 -2.17 -4.45 0.81
C MET A 44 -1.77 -5.91 0.85
N ILE A 45 -0.76 -6.24 1.64
CA ILE A 45 -0.25 -7.60 1.84
C ILE A 45 -0.38 -7.99 3.32
N SER A 46 -0.59 -9.29 3.57
CA SER A 46 -0.43 -9.87 4.91
C SER A 46 1.01 -10.32 5.08
N THR A 47 1.53 -10.29 6.30
CA THR A 47 2.87 -10.80 6.60
C THR A 47 2.77 -12.00 7.53
N PRO A 48 3.60 -13.05 7.39
CA PRO A 48 3.51 -14.22 8.27
C PRO A 48 3.68 -13.92 9.77
N LYS A 49 4.25 -12.76 10.12
CA LYS A 49 4.60 -12.37 11.49
C LYS A 49 3.59 -11.43 12.16
N ARG A 50 2.58 -10.95 11.43
CA ARG A 50 1.57 -10.00 11.95
C ARG A 50 0.23 -10.23 11.28
N ASP A 51 -0.85 -10.12 12.06
CA ASP A 51 -2.22 -10.30 11.57
C ASP A 51 -2.78 -9.06 10.84
N ASP A 52 -2.05 -7.94 10.85
CA ASP A 52 -2.42 -6.72 10.14
C ASP A 52 -2.02 -6.74 8.66
N LEU A 53 -2.76 -5.95 7.87
CA LEU A 53 -2.43 -5.67 6.49
C LEU A 53 -1.48 -4.48 6.43
N VAL A 54 -0.44 -4.59 5.63
CA VAL A 54 0.53 -3.51 5.41
C VAL A 54 0.62 -3.18 3.93
N PHE A 55 1.05 -1.94 3.64
CA PHE A 55 1.49 -1.62 2.30
C PHE A 55 2.75 -2.40 1.96
N PRO A 56 2.89 -2.87 0.71
CA PRO A 56 4.16 -3.33 0.20
C PRO A 56 5.22 -2.23 0.43
N LYS A 57 6.33 -2.60 1.04
CA LYS A 57 7.44 -1.70 1.37
C LYS A 57 8.75 -2.47 1.22
N GLY A 58 9.81 -1.79 0.77
CA GLY A 58 11.14 -2.35 0.53
C GLY A 58 12.25 -1.40 1.00
N GLY A 59 13.45 -1.95 1.18
CA GLY A 59 14.66 -1.14 1.14
C GLY A 59 14.99 -0.78 -0.32
N TRP A 60 15.96 0.11 -0.51
CA TRP A 60 16.61 0.28 -1.81
C TRP A 60 18.01 -0.32 -1.72
N GLU A 61 18.54 -0.79 -2.84
CA GLU A 61 19.95 -1.15 -2.98
C GLU A 61 20.81 0.07 -3.37
N ASP A 62 22.13 -0.01 -3.19
CA ASP A 62 23.04 1.13 -3.42
C ASP A 62 23.07 1.63 -4.88
N ASP A 63 22.68 0.78 -5.83
CA ASP A 63 22.61 1.07 -7.27
C ASP A 63 21.20 1.43 -7.75
N GLU A 64 20.22 1.53 -6.85
CA GLU A 64 18.84 1.89 -7.17
C GLU A 64 18.52 3.34 -6.75
N THR A 65 17.82 4.07 -7.60
CA THR A 65 17.13 5.29 -7.16
C THR A 65 15.93 4.93 -6.30
N VAL A 66 15.48 5.88 -5.47
CA VAL A 66 14.23 5.75 -4.70
C VAL A 66 13.08 5.27 -5.57
N ARG A 67 13.00 5.76 -6.81
CA ARG A 67 11.90 5.44 -7.72
C ARG A 67 11.98 4.03 -8.32
N GLU A 68 13.18 3.50 -8.50
CA GLU A 68 13.40 2.12 -9.00
C GLU A 68 13.10 1.09 -7.91
N ALA A 69 13.43 1.42 -6.65
CA ALA A 69 13.11 0.61 -5.49
C ALA A 69 11.61 0.66 -5.06
N ALA A 70 10.83 1.61 -5.59
CA ALA A 70 9.43 1.86 -5.24
C ALA A 70 8.43 1.02 -6.06
#